data_AF-A0A7X7BUI2-F1
#
_entry.id   AF-A0A7X7BUI2-F1
#
_cell.length_a   1.000
_cell.length_b   1.000
_cell.length_c   1.000
_cell.angle_alpha   90.00
_cell.angle_beta   90.00
_cell.angle_gamma   90.00
#
_symmetry.space_group_name_H-M   'P 1'
#
loop_
_entity.id
_entity.type
_entity.pdbx_description
1 polymer ?
#
loop_
_entity_poly.entity_id
_entity_poly.type
_entity_poly.pdbx_seq_one_letter_code
_entity_poly.pdbx_strand_id
1 'polypeptide(L)'
;IYHLTPILRSEMLNTDKPSGSANGGLNALLKRMVINLGEPRLGIEGYPAEGGLYKILLEDTGLYGENACGDLDFTDPDPEKPYRLPELWRDTDAFLSSRDGEFTLAELHQFWQAAPYGIKQGLLSFLTLSYLLTRRGYVASYIDNTYLTEIDDLFVDYLTKSAKNIAFRFVPQTDAYKAFLDRLIETMKRAKVKGSYQYTRSPLEISRSLVKMLFDLNEWVHRTKQFDKKTTLLREALKQARDPHHLIFDEMTTIFGLNGDDAEGFSALESSLVALQTAYPAMLKTLKEALYSELQISVKGSQAGQAGQEDQPDLFAEATQNKADLNETDFNEIQARAESVHNSSGDFRIDALAARLKNYRGTQQDLEGILGLAANKPTYDWIDKDVERATIELASLCRGFKRAELFSHLKGKKSHRHSVAVISSFAGEDAINEASFEFLESDQAAIDQLKKTLDHTLNKALDKGSNNQNRPELVLAALAQLSEIYINKLKEK
;
A
#
# COMPACT_ATOMS: atom_id res chain seq x y z
N ILE A 1 -43.20 3.36 40.69
CA ILE A 1 -42.40 2.38 39.89
C ILE A 1 -43.08 2.29 38.55
N TYR A 2 -42.36 2.52 37.45
CA TYR A 2 -42.96 2.45 36.11
C TYR A 2 -43.07 0.98 35.66
N HIS A 3 -43.90 0.72 34.65
CA HIS A 3 -44.24 -0.65 34.26
C HIS A 3 -43.10 -1.38 33.52
N LEU A 4 -42.14 -0.67 32.91
CA LEU A 4 -40.97 -1.27 32.27
C LEU A 4 -39.66 -1.11 33.07
N THR A 5 -39.70 -0.59 34.31
CA THR A 5 -38.49 -0.47 35.15
C THR A 5 -37.79 -1.84 35.30
N PRO A 6 -36.48 -1.96 35.00
CA PRO A 6 -35.73 -3.19 35.26
C PRO A 6 -35.75 -3.60 36.73
N ILE A 7 -35.85 -4.90 37.01
CA ILE A 7 -36.04 -5.45 38.36
C ILE A 7 -34.67 -5.86 38.95
N LEU A 8 -33.80 -4.90 39.25
CA LEU A 8 -32.47 -5.18 39.81
C LEU A 8 -32.48 -5.13 41.35
N ARG A 9 -32.10 -6.22 42.02
CA ARG A 9 -32.14 -6.37 43.48
C ARG A 9 -30.95 -5.72 44.20
N SER A 10 -30.61 -4.49 43.83
CA SER A 10 -29.55 -3.72 44.48
C SER A 10 -30.11 -2.48 45.17
N GLU A 11 -30.60 -2.65 46.40
CA GLU A 11 -31.17 -1.54 47.19
C GLU A 11 -30.15 -0.40 47.41
N MET A 12 -28.87 -0.75 47.52
CA MET A 12 -27.78 0.21 47.72
C MET A 12 -27.48 1.07 46.48
N LEU A 13 -27.79 0.57 45.27
CA LEU A 13 -27.58 1.28 44.00
C LEU A 13 -28.88 1.86 43.41
N ASN A 14 -30.05 1.33 43.78
CA ASN A 14 -31.35 1.80 43.30
C ASN A 14 -31.80 3.07 44.03
N THR A 15 -30.95 4.10 44.00
CA THR A 15 -31.15 5.42 44.61
C THR A 15 -30.48 6.50 43.77
N ASP A 16 -30.93 7.75 43.91
CA ASP A 16 -30.36 8.89 43.20
C ASP A 16 -28.98 9.29 43.77
N LYS A 17 -28.68 8.91 45.02
CA LYS A 17 -27.39 9.18 45.69
C LYS A 17 -26.90 7.93 46.46
N PRO A 18 -26.23 6.98 45.79
CA PRO A 18 -25.64 5.82 46.46
C PRO A 18 -24.56 6.23 47.46
N SER A 19 -24.30 5.38 48.46
CA SER A 19 -23.24 5.61 49.44
C SER A 19 -21.84 5.52 48.80
N GLY A 20 -20.83 6.12 49.44
CA GLY A 20 -19.45 6.02 48.98
C GLY A 20 -18.94 4.58 48.88
N SER A 21 -19.35 3.70 49.80
CA SER A 21 -19.03 2.27 49.74
C SER A 21 -19.73 1.53 48.61
N ALA A 22 -21.00 1.86 48.32
CA ALA A 22 -21.75 1.28 47.21
C ALA A 22 -21.13 1.70 45.86
N ASN A 23 -20.79 2.98 45.70
CA ASN A 23 -20.11 3.48 44.50
C ASN A 23 -18.70 2.89 44.36
N GLY A 24 -17.97 2.70 45.47
CA GLY A 24 -16.67 2.03 45.48
C GLY A 24 -16.75 0.59 44.97
N GLY A 25 -17.71 -0.19 45.51
CA GLY A 25 -17.95 -1.56 45.08
C GLY A 25 -18.44 -1.66 43.63
N LEU A 26 -19.30 -0.73 43.19
CA LEU A 26 -19.72 -0.67 41.79
C LEU A 26 -18.54 -0.34 40.87
N ASN A 27 -17.72 0.67 41.19
CA ASN A 27 -16.57 1.03 40.36
C ASN A 27 -15.56 -0.12 40.26
N ALA A 28 -15.33 -0.85 41.36
CA ALA A 28 -14.51 -2.06 41.34
C ALA A 28 -15.10 -3.12 40.39
N LEU A 29 -16.41 -3.35 40.43
CA LEU A 29 -17.08 -4.27 39.49
C LEU A 29 -16.94 -3.80 38.03
N LEU A 30 -17.20 -2.52 37.73
CA LEU A 30 -17.10 -1.99 36.37
C LEU A 30 -15.70 -2.18 35.79
N LYS A 31 -14.64 -1.98 36.58
CA LYS A 31 -13.27 -2.24 36.15
C LYS A 31 -13.01 -3.72 35.86
N ARG A 32 -13.56 -4.62 36.69
CA ARG A 32 -13.45 -6.07 36.45
C ARG A 32 -14.16 -6.50 35.15
N MET A 33 -15.29 -5.87 34.81
CA MET A 33 -16.04 -6.17 33.58
C MET A 33 -15.23 -5.94 32.30
N VAL A 34 -14.27 -5.02 32.32
CA VAL A 34 -13.42 -4.69 31.16
C VAL A 34 -12.03 -5.33 31.24
N ILE A 35 -11.44 -5.46 32.43
CA ILE A 35 -10.08 -6.02 32.60
C ILE A 35 -10.08 -7.56 32.58
N ASN A 36 -11.06 -8.20 33.21
CA ASN A 36 -11.10 -9.65 33.43
C ASN A 36 -12.17 -10.33 32.56
N LEU A 37 -12.47 -9.76 31.39
CA LEU A 37 -13.41 -10.33 30.45
C LEU A 37 -12.93 -11.72 29.99
N GLY A 38 -13.83 -12.70 29.93
CA GLY A 38 -13.50 -14.08 29.60
C GLY A 38 -13.13 -14.95 30.80
N GLU A 39 -12.97 -14.35 31.99
CA GLU A 39 -12.65 -15.10 33.20
C GLU A 39 -13.91 -15.51 34.00
N PRO A 40 -13.88 -16.66 34.69
CA PRO A 40 -14.92 -17.03 35.64
C PRO A 40 -15.08 -15.97 36.73
N ARG A 41 -16.31 -15.53 37.00
CA ARG A 41 -16.63 -14.43 37.92
C ARG A 41 -15.81 -13.16 37.69
N LEU A 42 -15.33 -12.90 36.47
CA LEU A 42 -14.46 -11.75 36.15
C LEU A 42 -13.24 -11.66 37.10
N GLY A 43 -12.67 -12.80 37.48
CA GLY A 43 -11.51 -12.86 38.38
C GLY A 43 -11.80 -12.45 39.83
N ILE A 44 -13.06 -12.43 40.26
CA ILE A 44 -13.45 -12.09 41.63
C ILE A 44 -13.28 -13.30 42.56
N GLU A 45 -12.34 -13.19 43.49
CA GLU A 45 -12.11 -14.18 44.56
C GLU A 45 -12.87 -13.82 45.84
N GLY A 46 -13.39 -14.84 46.54
CA GLY A 46 -14.14 -14.65 47.79
C GLY A 46 -15.45 -13.89 47.62
N TYR A 47 -15.79 -13.07 48.63
CA TYR A 47 -17.03 -12.31 48.72
C TYR A 47 -16.80 -10.82 49.08
N PRO A 48 -16.00 -10.07 48.29
CA PRO A 48 -15.88 -8.63 48.45
C PRO A 48 -17.17 -7.92 47.99
N ALA A 49 -17.26 -6.60 48.19
CA ALA A 49 -18.46 -5.82 47.89
C ALA A 49 -18.90 -5.95 46.42
N GLU A 50 -17.95 -5.90 45.49
CA GLU A 50 -18.16 -6.12 44.05
C GLU A 50 -18.62 -7.55 43.72
N GLY A 51 -18.26 -8.54 44.53
CA GLY A 51 -18.67 -9.93 44.34
C GLY A 51 -20.15 -10.17 44.60
N GLY A 52 -20.73 -9.46 45.57
CA GLY A 52 -22.18 -9.45 45.79
C GLY A 52 -22.92 -8.76 44.65
N LEU A 53 -22.38 -7.65 44.15
CA LEU A 53 -22.94 -6.94 43.01
C LEU A 53 -22.86 -7.76 41.72
N TYR A 54 -21.73 -8.44 41.45
CA TYR A 54 -21.56 -9.35 40.32
C TYR A 54 -22.69 -10.38 40.27
N LYS A 55 -22.94 -11.04 41.41
CA LYS A 55 -23.96 -12.09 41.50
C LYS A 55 -25.34 -11.54 41.11
N ILE A 56 -25.76 -10.46 41.74
CA ILE A 56 -27.12 -9.92 41.59
C ILE A 56 -27.33 -9.23 40.23
N LEU A 57 -26.30 -8.57 39.71
CA LEU A 57 -26.41 -7.71 38.53
C LEU A 57 -26.00 -8.38 37.23
N LEU A 58 -25.11 -9.37 37.25
CA LEU A 58 -24.58 -10.03 36.04
C LEU A 58 -24.96 -11.50 35.96
N GLU A 59 -24.66 -12.28 37.01
CA GLU A 59 -24.90 -13.74 37.00
C GLU A 59 -26.40 -14.07 37.05
N ASP A 60 -27.10 -13.53 38.05
CA ASP A 60 -28.54 -13.77 38.24
C ASP A 60 -29.33 -13.26 37.03
N THR A 61 -28.97 -12.09 36.48
CA THR A 61 -29.60 -11.48 35.30
C THR A 61 -29.24 -12.17 33.99
N GLY A 62 -28.15 -12.96 33.95
CA GLY A 62 -27.65 -13.60 32.74
C GLY A 62 -26.99 -12.65 31.75
N LEU A 63 -26.53 -11.48 32.21
CA LEU A 63 -25.79 -10.53 31.36
C LEU A 63 -24.34 -10.95 31.13
N TYR A 64 -23.80 -11.86 31.95
CA TYR A 64 -22.46 -12.43 31.77
C TYR A 64 -22.49 -13.94 32.07
N GLY A 65 -21.95 -14.74 31.16
CA GLY A 65 -21.96 -16.20 31.26
C GLY A 65 -21.40 -16.87 30.00
N GLU A 66 -21.53 -18.19 29.92
CA GLU A 66 -21.12 -18.93 28.71
C GLU A 66 -22.06 -18.57 27.55
N ASN A 67 -21.48 -18.10 26.45
CA ASN A 67 -22.19 -17.82 25.21
C ASN A 67 -22.43 -19.11 24.40
N ALA A 68 -23.09 -19.00 23.23
CA ALA A 68 -23.40 -20.17 22.39
C ALA A 68 -22.17 -20.94 21.87
N CYS A 69 -20.98 -20.34 21.90
CA CYS A 69 -19.71 -20.94 21.51
C CYS A 69 -18.95 -21.56 22.70
N GLY A 70 -19.47 -21.40 23.94
CA GLY A 70 -18.82 -21.88 25.17
C GLY A 70 -17.81 -20.91 25.76
N ASP A 71 -17.67 -19.70 25.21
CA ASP A 71 -16.79 -18.67 25.77
C ASP A 71 -17.55 -17.84 26.81
N LEU A 72 -16.87 -17.48 27.91
CA LEU A 72 -17.44 -16.58 28.92
C LEU A 72 -17.48 -15.15 28.38
N ASP A 73 -18.66 -14.57 28.23
CA ASP A 73 -18.81 -13.24 27.65
C ASP A 73 -20.10 -12.55 28.10
N PHE A 74 -20.24 -11.28 27.73
CA PHE A 74 -21.48 -10.53 27.85
C PHE A 74 -22.48 -10.96 26.78
N THR A 75 -23.68 -11.32 27.22
CA THR A 75 -24.76 -11.83 26.36
C THR A 75 -25.99 -10.94 26.42
N ASP A 76 -26.82 -11.01 25.38
CA ASP A 76 -28.13 -10.34 25.38
C ASP A 76 -28.96 -10.74 26.61
N PRO A 77 -29.76 -9.81 27.18
CA PRO A 77 -30.63 -10.14 28.30
C PRO A 77 -31.60 -11.26 27.95
N ASP A 78 -31.65 -12.29 28.79
CA ASP A 78 -32.51 -13.46 28.61
C ASP A 78 -34.00 -13.09 28.79
N PRO A 79 -34.86 -13.28 27.77
CA PRO A 79 -36.29 -12.96 27.84
C PRO A 79 -37.08 -13.84 28.82
N GLU A 80 -36.58 -15.01 29.17
CA GLU A 80 -37.24 -15.92 30.11
C GLU A 80 -37.00 -15.49 31.57
N LYS A 81 -36.04 -14.59 31.82
CA LYS A 81 -35.72 -14.12 33.17
C LYS A 81 -36.61 -12.93 33.59
N PRO A 82 -36.98 -12.83 34.87
CA PRO A 82 -37.97 -11.85 35.35
C PRO A 82 -37.42 -10.43 35.53
N TYR A 83 -36.33 -10.04 34.88
CA TYR A 83 -35.60 -8.79 35.14
C TYR A 83 -36.02 -7.61 34.27
N ARG A 84 -36.80 -7.82 33.20
CA ARG A 84 -37.26 -6.76 32.27
C ARG A 84 -36.13 -5.92 31.63
N LEU A 85 -34.97 -6.55 31.48
CA LEU A 85 -33.84 -6.00 30.73
C LEU A 85 -34.01 -6.10 29.20
N PRO A 86 -34.65 -7.14 28.62
CA PRO A 86 -34.81 -7.25 27.17
C PRO A 86 -35.51 -6.04 26.54
N GLU A 87 -36.56 -5.51 27.18
CA GLU A 87 -37.28 -4.34 26.69
C GLU A 87 -36.42 -3.08 26.73
N LEU A 88 -35.60 -2.90 27.78
CA LEU A 88 -34.67 -1.78 27.87
C LEU A 88 -33.62 -1.84 26.76
N TRP A 89 -33.06 -3.02 26.48
CA TRP A 89 -32.06 -3.21 25.43
C TRP A 89 -32.64 -2.93 24.04
N ARG A 90 -33.78 -3.56 23.72
CA ARG A 90 -34.47 -3.35 22.43
C ARG A 90 -34.81 -1.90 22.19
N ASP A 91 -35.37 -1.21 23.18
CA ASP A 91 -35.81 0.17 23.01
C ASP A 91 -34.61 1.14 23.03
N THR A 92 -33.49 0.76 23.67
CA THR A 92 -32.21 1.49 23.55
C THR A 92 -31.61 1.33 22.15
N ASP A 93 -31.65 0.12 21.56
CA ASP A 93 -31.23 -0.10 20.18
C ASP A 93 -32.06 0.77 19.22
N ALA A 94 -33.38 0.84 19.42
CA ALA A 94 -34.28 1.69 18.64
C ALA A 94 -34.02 3.19 18.84
N PHE A 95 -33.72 3.61 20.07
CA PHE A 95 -33.35 4.99 20.40
C PHE A 95 -32.05 5.39 19.71
N LEU A 96 -30.99 4.61 19.83
CA LEU A 96 -29.70 4.91 19.20
C LEU A 96 -29.73 4.77 17.67
N SER A 97 -30.74 4.08 17.13
CA SER A 97 -31.00 4.00 15.68
C SER A 97 -31.99 5.04 15.17
N SER A 98 -32.55 5.91 16.04
CA SER A 98 -33.66 6.79 15.66
C SER A 98 -33.24 7.96 14.78
N ARG A 99 -31.94 8.28 14.74
CA ARG A 99 -31.35 9.31 13.88
C ARG A 99 -29.96 8.85 13.46
N ASP A 100 -29.51 9.31 12.30
CA ASP A 100 -28.12 9.18 11.90
C ASP A 100 -27.24 10.10 12.76
N GLY A 101 -26.13 9.55 13.27
CA GLY A 101 -25.13 10.31 14.01
C GLY A 101 -24.93 9.83 15.44
N GLU A 102 -24.34 10.71 16.25
CA GLU A 102 -23.95 10.41 17.63
C GLU A 102 -25.06 10.76 18.64
N PHE A 103 -25.08 10.00 19.73
CA PHE A 103 -25.89 10.24 20.92
C PHE A 103 -24.96 10.41 22.11
N THR A 104 -25.15 11.48 22.86
CA THR A 104 -24.40 11.70 24.09
C THR A 104 -24.85 10.75 25.19
N LEU A 105 -23.96 10.44 26.12
CA LEU A 105 -24.30 9.68 27.31
C LEU A 105 -25.40 10.35 28.14
N ALA A 106 -25.46 11.69 28.13
CA ALA A 106 -26.53 12.44 28.78
C ALA A 106 -27.90 12.19 28.14
N GLU A 107 -27.98 12.16 26.81
CA GLU A 107 -29.22 11.81 26.09
C GLU A 107 -29.68 10.38 26.41
N LEU A 108 -28.74 9.41 26.44
CA LEU A 108 -29.03 8.03 26.82
C LEU A 108 -29.54 7.92 28.26
N HIS A 109 -28.87 8.59 29.21
CA HIS A 109 -29.29 8.59 30.61
C HIS A 109 -30.65 9.27 30.80
N GLN A 110 -30.92 10.36 30.08
CA GLN A 110 -32.22 11.02 30.10
C GLN A 110 -33.33 10.08 29.57
N PHE A 111 -33.06 9.34 28.49
CA PHE A 111 -33.98 8.34 27.95
C PHE A 111 -34.30 7.25 28.99
N TRP A 112 -33.29 6.71 29.67
CA TRP A 112 -33.48 5.69 30.72
C TRP A 112 -34.15 6.22 32.00
N GLN A 113 -33.93 7.49 32.34
CA GLN A 113 -34.55 8.15 33.50
C GLN A 113 -36.01 8.55 33.25
N ALA A 114 -36.42 8.69 32.00
CA ALA A 114 -37.80 9.00 31.63
C ALA A 114 -38.74 7.80 31.78
N ALA A 115 -40.04 8.05 31.78
CA ALA A 115 -41.04 6.99 31.59
C ALA A 115 -40.82 6.34 30.20
N PRO A 116 -40.97 5.01 30.05
CA PRO A 116 -41.59 4.06 30.99
C PRO A 116 -40.60 3.32 31.93
N TYR A 117 -39.34 3.75 32.03
CA TYR A 117 -38.33 3.05 32.84
C TYR A 117 -38.06 3.70 34.19
N GLY A 118 -37.80 5.00 34.25
CA GLY A 118 -37.52 5.72 35.49
C GLY A 118 -36.32 5.20 36.28
N ILE A 119 -35.23 4.86 35.59
CA ILE A 119 -34.02 4.27 36.19
C ILE A 119 -33.31 5.28 37.09
N LYS A 120 -32.83 4.82 38.24
CA LYS A 120 -32.13 5.65 39.23
C LYS A 120 -30.66 5.87 38.88
N GLN A 121 -30.10 7.02 39.29
CA GLN A 121 -28.73 7.44 38.96
C GLN A 121 -27.68 6.37 39.27
N GLY A 122 -27.80 5.67 40.42
CA GLY A 122 -26.82 4.68 40.86
C GLY A 122 -26.71 3.42 39.98
N LEU A 123 -27.67 3.18 39.09
CA LEU A 123 -27.64 2.04 38.16
C LEU A 123 -27.20 2.42 36.74
N LEU A 124 -27.13 3.71 36.42
CA LEU A 124 -26.88 4.17 35.05
C LEU A 124 -25.51 3.73 34.52
N SER A 125 -24.42 3.93 35.27
CA SER A 125 -23.08 3.52 34.82
C SER A 125 -22.98 2.01 34.62
N PHE A 126 -23.62 1.22 35.49
CA PHE A 126 -23.69 -0.24 35.33
C PHE A 126 -24.42 -0.64 34.05
N LEU A 127 -25.62 -0.11 33.84
CA LEU A 127 -26.42 -0.43 32.68
C LEU A 127 -25.76 0.06 31.40
N THR A 128 -25.13 1.24 31.40
CA THR A 128 -24.38 1.76 30.24
C THR A 128 -23.26 0.81 29.86
N LEU A 129 -22.40 0.45 30.81
CA LEU A 129 -21.27 -0.44 30.51
C LEU A 129 -21.76 -1.82 30.06
N SER A 130 -22.77 -2.38 30.72
CA SER A 130 -23.34 -3.68 30.37
C SER A 130 -23.93 -3.67 28.95
N TYR A 131 -24.72 -2.64 28.63
CA TYR A 131 -25.30 -2.47 27.29
C TYR A 131 -24.20 -2.40 26.22
N LEU A 132 -23.18 -1.57 26.42
CA LEU A 132 -22.08 -1.46 25.47
C LEU A 132 -21.29 -2.76 25.30
N LEU A 133 -21.04 -3.51 26.38
CA LEU A 133 -20.33 -4.79 26.32
C LEU A 133 -21.13 -5.88 25.59
N THR A 134 -22.47 -5.89 25.72
CA THR A 134 -23.37 -6.76 24.94
C THR A 134 -23.54 -6.30 23.48
N ARG A 135 -23.18 -5.05 23.16
CA ARG A 135 -23.28 -4.44 21.84
C ARG A 135 -21.91 -4.16 21.23
N ARG A 136 -20.86 -4.86 21.67
CA ARG A 136 -19.52 -4.74 21.06
C ARG A 136 -19.61 -5.03 19.57
N GLY A 137 -19.09 -4.09 18.76
CA GLY A 137 -19.19 -4.12 17.30
C GLY A 137 -20.48 -3.55 16.70
N TYR A 138 -21.52 -3.34 17.53
CA TYR A 138 -22.81 -2.75 17.13
C TYR A 138 -22.94 -1.28 17.58
N VAL A 139 -22.20 -0.87 18.60
CA VAL A 139 -22.17 0.51 19.10
C VAL A 139 -20.72 0.98 19.20
N ALA A 140 -20.38 1.98 18.39
CA ALA A 140 -19.11 2.69 18.49
C ALA A 140 -19.17 3.69 19.65
N SER A 141 -18.08 3.79 20.41
CA SER A 141 -17.97 4.67 21.58
C SER A 141 -16.89 5.72 21.38
N TYR A 142 -17.11 6.92 21.92
CA TYR A 142 -16.22 8.07 21.78
C TYR A 142 -16.01 8.76 23.12
N ILE A 143 -14.80 9.25 23.37
CA ILE A 143 -14.47 10.20 24.44
C ILE A 143 -13.83 11.43 23.81
N ASP A 144 -14.33 12.63 24.10
CA ASP A 144 -13.78 13.89 23.55
C ASP A 144 -13.67 13.85 22.01
N ASN A 145 -14.71 13.33 21.34
CA ASN A 145 -14.77 13.09 19.88
C ASN A 145 -13.66 12.15 19.34
N THR A 146 -13.04 11.36 20.22
CA THR A 146 -12.03 10.36 19.86
C THR A 146 -12.66 8.99 19.90
N TYR A 147 -12.62 8.27 18.78
CA TYR A 147 -13.11 6.90 18.65
C TYR A 147 -12.34 5.94 19.58
N LEU A 148 -13.06 5.10 20.29
CA LEU A 148 -12.50 4.05 21.15
C LEU A 148 -12.52 2.72 20.41
N THR A 149 -11.33 2.12 20.25
CA THR A 149 -11.19 0.79 19.66
C THR A 149 -11.74 -0.30 20.57
N GLU A 150 -11.59 -0.11 21.88
CA GLU A 150 -12.03 -1.02 22.92
C GLU A 150 -12.55 -0.23 24.13
N ILE A 151 -13.41 -0.87 24.93
CA ILE A 151 -13.92 -0.30 26.16
C ILE A 151 -13.05 -0.84 27.30
N ASP A 152 -12.22 0.04 27.89
CA ASP A 152 -11.19 -0.31 28.87
C ASP A 152 -11.43 0.37 30.24
N ASP A 153 -10.45 0.25 31.14
CA ASP A 153 -10.53 0.83 32.48
C ASP A 153 -10.53 2.37 32.47
N LEU A 154 -9.89 2.99 31.47
CA LEU A 154 -9.94 4.41 31.24
C LEU A 154 -11.38 4.84 30.91
N PHE A 155 -12.08 4.13 30.03
CA PHE A 155 -13.49 4.40 29.75
C PHE A 155 -14.34 4.33 31.02
N VAL A 156 -14.13 3.33 31.87
CA VAL A 156 -14.85 3.20 33.16
C VAL A 156 -14.60 4.40 34.08
N ASP A 157 -13.36 4.88 34.14
CA ASP A 157 -13.00 6.07 34.90
C ASP A 157 -13.72 7.33 34.36
N TYR A 158 -13.83 7.49 33.04
CA TYR A 158 -14.61 8.58 32.43
C TYR A 158 -16.12 8.44 32.70
N LEU A 159 -16.67 7.23 32.53
CA LEU A 159 -18.08 6.92 32.77
C LEU A 159 -18.52 7.24 34.21
N THR A 160 -17.62 7.07 35.18
CA THR A 160 -17.92 7.31 36.60
C THR A 160 -17.58 8.72 37.09
N LYS A 161 -16.50 9.33 36.57
CA LYS A 161 -16.00 10.64 37.06
C LYS A 161 -16.41 11.83 36.20
N SER A 162 -16.50 11.67 34.87
CA SER A 162 -16.70 12.77 33.93
C SER A 162 -17.59 12.37 32.75
N ALA A 163 -18.89 12.34 33.04
CA ALA A 163 -20.03 12.10 32.15
C ALA A 163 -20.01 12.75 30.75
N LYS A 164 -19.40 13.94 30.66
CA LYS A 164 -19.88 15.01 29.77
C LYS A 164 -19.44 14.89 28.32
N ASN A 165 -18.46 14.03 28.02
CA ASN A 165 -17.85 13.95 26.70
C ASN A 165 -17.88 12.53 26.12
N ILE A 166 -18.74 11.66 26.66
CA ILE A 166 -18.97 10.32 26.12
C ILE A 166 -20.11 10.40 25.10
N ALA A 167 -19.86 9.87 23.91
CA ALA A 167 -20.85 9.74 22.85
C ALA A 167 -20.85 8.32 22.27
N PHE A 168 -21.97 7.95 21.65
CA PHE A 168 -22.22 6.65 21.06
C PHE A 168 -22.76 6.80 19.65
N ARG A 169 -22.33 5.93 18.73
CA ARG A 169 -22.92 5.82 17.40
C ARG A 169 -23.37 4.39 17.16
N PHE A 170 -24.65 4.21 16.89
CA PHE A 170 -25.18 2.90 16.53
C PHE A 170 -24.74 2.52 15.12
N VAL A 171 -24.31 1.27 14.97
CA VAL A 171 -23.89 0.69 13.71
C VAL A 171 -25.09 -0.04 13.10
N PRO A 172 -25.65 0.44 11.97
CA PRO A 172 -26.84 -0.16 11.38
C PRO A 172 -26.65 -1.65 11.10
N GLN A 173 -27.67 -2.46 11.42
CA GLN A 173 -27.68 -3.91 11.15
C GLN A 173 -28.51 -4.29 9.93
N THR A 174 -28.76 -3.32 9.06
CA THR A 174 -29.57 -3.50 7.84
C THR A 174 -28.82 -4.35 6.81
N ASP A 175 -29.56 -5.04 5.96
CA ASP A 175 -28.97 -5.80 4.85
C ASP A 175 -28.21 -4.88 3.88
N ALA A 176 -28.68 -3.65 3.71
CA ALA A 176 -27.99 -2.62 2.92
C ALA A 176 -26.61 -2.27 3.51
N TYR A 177 -26.50 -2.14 4.84
CA TYR A 177 -25.22 -1.88 5.51
C TYR A 177 -24.24 -3.04 5.32
N LYS A 178 -24.72 -4.27 5.50
CA LYS A 178 -23.90 -5.49 5.29
C LYS A 178 -23.46 -5.62 3.84
N ALA A 179 -24.37 -5.42 2.89
CA ALA A 179 -24.07 -5.48 1.46
C ALA A 179 -23.05 -4.42 1.04
N PHE A 180 -23.13 -3.21 1.60
CA PHE A 180 -22.14 -2.16 1.37
C PHE A 180 -20.74 -2.59 1.84
N LEU A 181 -20.63 -3.13 3.06
CA LEU A 181 -19.36 -3.61 3.58
C LEU A 181 -18.82 -4.78 2.76
N ASP A 182 -19.67 -5.74 2.37
CA ASP A 182 -19.26 -6.88 1.53
C ASP A 182 -18.69 -6.40 0.18
N ARG A 183 -19.32 -5.40 -0.45
CA ARG A 183 -18.83 -4.80 -1.70
C ARG A 183 -17.52 -4.05 -1.52
N LEU A 184 -17.34 -3.36 -0.39
CA LEU A 184 -16.07 -2.70 -0.07
C LEU A 184 -14.95 -3.73 0.12
N ILE A 185 -15.23 -4.84 0.81
CA ILE A 185 -14.31 -5.98 0.99
C ILE A 185 -13.94 -6.60 -0.36
N GLU A 186 -14.90 -6.82 -1.26
CA GLU A 186 -14.64 -7.33 -2.61
C GLU A 186 -13.78 -6.38 -3.44
N THR A 187 -14.04 -5.07 -3.34
CA THR A 187 -13.24 -4.04 -4.00
C THR A 187 -11.80 -4.04 -3.50
N MET A 188 -11.59 -4.14 -2.18
CA MET A 188 -10.27 -4.28 -1.58
C MET A 188 -9.56 -5.57 -2.03
N LYS A 189 -10.28 -6.69 -2.13
CA LYS A 189 -9.73 -7.97 -2.63
C LYS A 189 -9.25 -7.85 -4.08
N ARG A 190 -10.06 -7.24 -4.96
CA ARG A 190 -9.67 -7.00 -6.37
C ARG A 190 -8.46 -6.07 -6.47
N ALA A 191 -8.41 -5.04 -5.62
CA ALA A 191 -7.25 -4.16 -5.47
C ALA A 191 -6.06 -4.81 -4.74
N LYS A 192 -6.13 -6.09 -4.36
CA LYS A 192 -5.06 -6.86 -3.67
C LYS A 192 -4.60 -6.27 -2.33
N VAL A 193 -5.47 -5.56 -1.62
CA VAL A 193 -5.18 -5.09 -0.26
C VAL A 193 -5.04 -6.31 0.66
N LYS A 194 -4.01 -6.34 1.51
CA LYS A 194 -3.80 -7.42 2.49
C LYS A 194 -4.32 -6.98 3.86
N GLY A 195 -4.86 -7.90 4.64
CA GLY A 195 -5.28 -7.61 6.02
C GLY A 195 -6.31 -8.59 6.58
N SER A 196 -6.61 -8.42 7.85
CA SER A 196 -7.56 -9.22 8.65
C SER A 196 -9.03 -8.97 8.30
N TYR A 197 -9.34 -7.94 7.51
CA TYR A 197 -10.69 -7.64 7.00
C TYR A 197 -11.36 -8.84 6.27
N GLN A 198 -10.58 -9.84 5.88
CA GLN A 198 -11.07 -11.07 5.24
C GLN A 198 -11.80 -12.00 6.22
N TYR A 199 -11.57 -11.85 7.52
CA TYR A 199 -12.12 -12.71 8.57
C TYR A 199 -13.23 -12.03 9.37
N THR A 200 -13.29 -10.70 9.36
CA THR A 200 -14.26 -9.92 10.15
C THR A 200 -14.86 -8.81 9.31
N ARG A 201 -16.18 -8.79 9.20
CA ARG A 201 -16.96 -7.75 8.50
C ARG A 201 -17.18 -6.56 9.43
N SER A 202 -16.10 -5.83 9.76
CA SER A 202 -16.19 -4.65 10.60
C SER A 202 -15.54 -3.43 9.93
N PRO A 203 -16.12 -2.22 10.09
CA PRO A 203 -15.51 -0.98 9.65
C PRO A 203 -14.10 -0.79 10.20
N LEU A 204 -13.88 -1.18 11.46
CA LEU A 204 -12.57 -1.10 12.11
C LEU A 204 -11.51 -1.90 11.35
N GLU A 205 -11.76 -3.18 11.04
CA GLU A 205 -10.77 -4.03 10.37
C GLU A 205 -10.53 -3.63 8.91
N ILE A 206 -11.57 -3.15 8.23
CA ILE A 206 -11.47 -2.58 6.89
C ILE A 206 -10.57 -1.34 6.92
N SER A 207 -10.87 -0.36 7.78
CA SER A 207 -10.10 0.88 7.91
C SER A 207 -8.66 0.59 8.31
N ARG A 208 -8.42 -0.28 9.30
CA ARG A 208 -7.06 -0.68 9.71
C ARG A 208 -6.28 -1.29 8.56
N SER A 209 -6.92 -2.14 7.75
CA SER A 209 -6.27 -2.77 6.60
C SER A 209 -5.91 -1.75 5.51
N LEU A 210 -6.78 -0.77 5.24
CA LEU A 210 -6.51 0.31 4.28
C LEU A 210 -5.39 1.24 4.76
N VAL A 211 -5.46 1.66 6.03
CA VAL A 211 -4.44 2.52 6.66
C VAL A 211 -3.10 1.81 6.67
N LYS A 212 -3.06 0.55 7.13
CA LYS A 212 -1.83 -0.27 7.12
C LYS A 212 -1.26 -0.41 5.72
N MET A 213 -2.09 -0.70 4.72
CA MET A 213 -1.66 -0.78 3.32
C MET A 213 -0.95 0.49 2.90
N LEU A 214 -1.51 1.67 3.17
CA LEU A 214 -0.89 2.94 2.82
C LEU A 214 0.46 3.15 3.53
N PHE A 215 0.51 2.92 4.85
CA PHE A 215 1.73 3.14 5.64
C PHE A 215 2.84 2.13 5.35
N ASP A 216 2.51 0.95 4.80
CA ASP A 216 3.49 -0.03 4.34
C ASP A 216 4.09 0.36 2.95
N LEU A 217 3.56 1.38 2.25
CA LEU A 217 4.10 1.90 0.99
C LEU A 217 5.31 2.83 1.20
N ASN A 218 6.10 3.03 0.14
CA ASN A 218 7.20 3.99 0.15
C ASN A 218 6.70 5.42 0.41
N GLU A 219 7.40 6.17 1.26
CA GLU A 219 7.07 7.54 1.68
C GLU A 219 6.88 8.53 0.51
N TRP A 220 7.53 8.30 -0.64
CA TRP A 220 7.29 9.10 -1.84
C TRP A 220 5.80 9.09 -2.25
N VAL A 221 5.12 7.94 -2.12
CA VAL A 221 3.68 7.79 -2.39
C VAL A 221 2.86 8.71 -1.47
N HIS A 222 3.30 8.94 -0.24
CA HIS A 222 2.60 9.79 0.74
C HIS A 222 2.68 11.29 0.43
N ARG A 223 3.62 11.67 -0.46
CA ARG A 223 3.98 13.07 -0.74
C ARG A 223 3.78 13.49 -2.20
N THR A 224 3.78 12.53 -3.13
CA THR A 224 3.67 12.81 -4.57
C THR A 224 2.37 13.58 -4.91
N LYS A 225 2.45 14.43 -5.93
CA LYS A 225 1.34 15.20 -6.49
C LYS A 225 0.89 14.67 -7.85
N GLN A 226 1.39 13.50 -8.26
CA GLN A 226 1.07 12.90 -9.57
C GLN A 226 -0.27 12.16 -9.60
N PHE A 227 -0.88 11.95 -8.44
CA PHE A 227 -2.19 11.31 -8.35
C PHE A 227 -3.32 12.18 -8.88
N ASP A 228 -4.35 11.54 -9.42
CA ASP A 228 -5.61 12.23 -9.71
C ASP A 228 -6.30 12.71 -8.42
N LYS A 229 -7.34 13.51 -8.58
CA LYS A 229 -8.01 14.17 -7.45
C LYS A 229 -8.59 13.15 -6.46
N LYS A 230 -9.22 12.06 -6.93
CA LYS A 230 -9.86 11.08 -6.03
C LYS A 230 -8.81 10.29 -5.26
N THR A 231 -7.74 9.83 -5.93
CA THR A 231 -6.64 9.13 -5.25
C THR A 231 -5.92 10.02 -4.24
N THR A 232 -5.72 11.31 -4.56
CA THR A 232 -5.13 12.28 -3.62
C THR A 232 -5.99 12.43 -2.37
N LEU A 233 -7.31 12.59 -2.53
CA LEU A 233 -8.24 12.72 -1.40
C LEU A 233 -8.29 11.45 -0.56
N LEU A 234 -8.34 10.27 -1.19
CA LEU A 234 -8.28 8.99 -0.49
C LEU A 234 -7.01 8.87 0.36
N ARG A 235 -5.86 9.21 -0.21
CA ARG A 235 -4.58 9.17 0.51
C ARG A 235 -4.58 10.07 1.74
N GLU A 236 -5.10 11.29 1.63
CA GLU A 236 -5.14 12.21 2.79
C GLU A 236 -6.15 11.74 3.85
N ALA A 237 -7.32 11.22 3.45
CA ALA A 237 -8.29 10.62 4.36
C ALA A 237 -7.66 9.45 5.14
N LEU A 238 -6.96 8.53 4.45
CA LEU A 238 -6.26 7.41 5.08
C LEU A 238 -5.12 7.84 6.02
N LYS A 239 -4.40 8.93 5.71
CA LYS A 239 -3.34 9.47 6.59
C LYS A 239 -3.90 10.09 7.88
N GLN A 240 -5.10 10.66 7.81
CA GLN A 240 -5.72 11.38 8.91
C GLN A 240 -6.78 10.56 9.65
N ALA A 241 -7.07 9.34 9.17
CA ALA A 241 -8.09 8.46 9.71
C ALA A 241 -7.88 8.19 11.21
N ARG A 242 -8.84 8.64 12.02
CA ARG A 242 -8.92 8.37 13.48
C ARG A 242 -10.16 7.60 13.86
N ASP A 243 -11.21 7.71 13.05
CA ASP A 243 -12.48 7.01 13.23
C ASP A 243 -12.76 6.15 11.99
N PRO A 244 -12.82 4.81 12.15
CA PRO A 244 -13.15 3.90 11.06
C PRO A 244 -14.51 4.16 10.40
N HIS A 245 -15.51 4.57 11.18
CA HIS A 245 -16.85 4.85 10.65
C HIS A 245 -16.85 6.11 9.80
N HIS A 246 -16.30 7.20 10.32
CA HIS A 246 -16.17 8.45 9.56
C HIS A 246 -15.39 8.23 8.25
N LEU A 247 -14.28 7.50 8.28
CA LEU A 247 -13.50 7.19 7.08
C LEU A 247 -14.36 6.47 6.02
N ILE A 248 -15.04 5.39 6.41
CA ILE A 248 -15.75 4.53 5.46
C ILE A 248 -17.07 5.15 4.98
N PHE A 249 -17.87 5.69 5.90
CA PHE A 249 -19.25 6.08 5.62
C PHE A 249 -19.43 7.57 5.34
N ASP A 250 -18.46 8.41 5.71
CA ASP A 250 -18.54 9.85 5.48
C ASP A 250 -17.50 10.30 4.44
N GLU A 251 -16.20 10.03 4.66
CA GLU A 251 -15.14 10.49 3.75
C GLU A 251 -15.13 9.71 2.43
N MET A 252 -15.06 8.38 2.48
CA MET A 252 -14.96 7.55 1.27
C MET A 252 -16.23 7.62 0.43
N THR A 253 -17.41 7.62 1.06
CA THR A 253 -18.69 7.81 0.36
C THR A 253 -18.73 9.16 -0.35
N THR A 254 -18.24 10.24 0.28
CA THR A 254 -18.17 11.58 -0.31
C THR A 254 -17.16 11.66 -1.47
N ILE A 255 -15.97 11.09 -1.31
CA ILE A 255 -14.90 11.15 -2.32
C ILE A 255 -15.30 10.39 -3.59
N PHE A 256 -15.89 9.21 -3.42
CA PHE A 256 -16.15 8.28 -4.52
C PHE A 256 -17.61 8.23 -4.97
N GLY A 257 -18.55 8.79 -4.20
CA GLY A 257 -19.98 8.67 -4.45
C GLY A 257 -20.54 7.29 -4.11
N LEU A 258 -20.04 6.64 -3.05
CA LEU A 258 -20.40 5.25 -2.71
C LEU A 258 -21.81 5.14 -2.10
N ASN A 259 -22.83 5.33 -2.92
CA ASN A 259 -24.23 5.19 -2.52
C ASN A 259 -24.76 3.84 -2.99
N GLY A 260 -24.88 2.88 -2.06
CA GLY A 260 -25.49 1.57 -2.31
C GLY A 260 -24.87 0.82 -3.49
N ASP A 261 -25.54 0.90 -4.66
CA ASP A 261 -25.26 0.07 -5.83
C ASP A 261 -24.31 0.69 -6.88
N ASP A 262 -23.77 1.88 -6.64
CA ASP A 262 -22.98 2.64 -7.61
C ASP A 262 -21.67 1.92 -8.03
N ALA A 263 -21.70 1.25 -9.18
CA ALA A 263 -20.55 0.53 -9.74
C ALA A 263 -19.40 1.46 -10.13
N GLU A 264 -19.69 2.69 -10.55
CA GLU A 264 -18.66 3.64 -10.94
C GLU A 264 -17.86 4.12 -9.73
N GLY A 265 -18.54 4.39 -8.62
CA GLY A 265 -17.91 4.79 -7.36
C GLY A 265 -16.92 3.73 -6.85
N PHE A 266 -17.35 2.46 -6.78
CA PHE A 266 -16.49 1.36 -6.35
C PHE A 266 -15.34 1.07 -7.32
N SER A 267 -15.56 1.20 -8.64
CA SER A 267 -14.51 1.08 -9.65
C SER A 267 -13.45 2.17 -9.53
N ALA A 268 -13.87 3.41 -9.24
CA ALA A 268 -12.96 4.53 -8.98
C ALA A 268 -12.15 4.32 -7.70
N LEU A 269 -12.76 3.76 -6.65
CA LEU A 269 -12.07 3.38 -5.42
C LEU A 269 -11.02 2.30 -5.70
N GLU A 270 -11.39 1.23 -6.41
CA GLU A 270 -10.46 0.17 -6.83
C GLU A 270 -9.26 0.75 -7.57
N SER A 271 -9.51 1.58 -8.58
CA SER A 271 -8.48 2.23 -9.39
C SER A 271 -7.55 3.10 -8.53
N SER A 272 -8.10 3.81 -7.54
CA SER A 272 -7.30 4.64 -6.62
C SER A 272 -6.44 3.80 -5.69
N LEU A 273 -6.96 2.69 -5.16
CA LEU A 273 -6.20 1.75 -4.32
C LEU A 273 -5.06 1.08 -5.11
N VAL A 274 -5.32 0.71 -6.37
CA VAL A 274 -4.31 0.16 -7.27
C VAL A 274 -3.26 1.22 -7.61
N ALA A 275 -3.67 2.46 -7.89
CA ALA A 275 -2.76 3.56 -8.19
C ALA A 275 -1.78 3.82 -7.03
N LEU A 276 -2.27 3.87 -5.78
CA LEU A 276 -1.40 4.02 -4.60
C LEU A 276 -0.34 2.92 -4.52
N GLN A 277 -0.75 1.66 -4.66
CA GLN A 277 0.15 0.51 -4.54
C GLN A 277 1.15 0.38 -5.70
N THR A 278 0.78 0.82 -6.91
CA THR A 278 1.59 0.62 -8.12
C THR A 278 2.43 1.83 -8.50
N ALA A 279 2.19 3.02 -7.92
CA ALA A 279 2.88 4.25 -8.28
C ALA A 279 4.41 4.14 -8.14
N TYR A 280 4.91 3.70 -6.98
CA TYR A 280 6.35 3.61 -6.73
C TYR A 280 7.03 2.53 -7.61
N PRO A 281 6.49 1.29 -7.71
CA PRO A 281 7.00 0.30 -8.68
C PRO A 281 7.00 0.80 -10.14
N ALA A 282 5.96 1.53 -10.56
CA ALA A 282 5.88 2.08 -11.91
C ALA A 282 6.94 3.16 -12.15
N MET A 283 7.13 4.08 -11.19
CA MET A 283 8.18 5.09 -11.24
C MET A 283 9.58 4.47 -11.33
N LEU A 284 9.85 3.46 -10.50
CA LEU A 284 11.11 2.70 -10.57
C LEU A 284 11.29 2.01 -11.91
N LYS A 285 10.23 1.41 -12.47
CA LYS A 285 10.27 0.76 -13.78
C LYS A 285 10.65 1.75 -14.88
N THR A 286 10.06 2.95 -14.90
CA THR A 286 10.41 4.00 -15.88
C THR A 286 11.88 4.41 -15.78
N LEU A 287 12.40 4.61 -14.57
CA LEU A 287 13.82 4.93 -14.37
C LEU A 287 14.76 3.78 -14.74
N LYS A 288 14.33 2.53 -14.49
CA LYS A 288 15.06 1.33 -14.91
C LYS A 288 15.16 1.23 -16.43
N GLU A 289 14.06 1.49 -17.13
CA GLU A 289 14.04 1.50 -18.60
C GLU A 289 14.96 2.60 -19.16
N ALA A 290 14.95 3.79 -18.55
CA ALA A 290 15.89 4.86 -18.91
C ALA A 290 17.35 4.45 -18.68
N LEU A 291 17.68 3.83 -17.54
CA LEU A 291 19.01 3.29 -17.26
C LEU A 291 19.45 2.26 -18.31
N TYR A 292 18.57 1.33 -18.65
CA TYR A 292 18.86 0.24 -19.58
C TYR A 292 19.08 0.76 -21.00
N SER A 293 18.24 1.70 -21.42
CA SER A 293 18.37 2.38 -22.70
C SER A 293 19.68 3.16 -22.78
N GLU A 294 19.99 3.99 -21.78
CA GLU A 294 21.20 4.84 -21.79
C GLU A 294 22.49 4.03 -21.73
N LEU A 295 22.52 2.91 -21.00
CA LEU A 295 23.68 2.04 -20.92
C LEU A 295 23.72 0.96 -22.00
N GLN A 296 22.70 0.86 -22.86
CA GLN A 296 22.57 -0.17 -23.90
C GLN A 296 22.66 -1.59 -23.30
N ILE A 297 21.92 -1.83 -22.23
CA ILE A 297 21.87 -3.15 -21.57
C ILE A 297 20.90 -4.05 -22.35
N SER A 298 21.42 -5.12 -22.94
CA SER A 298 20.62 -6.10 -23.67
C SER A 298 20.16 -7.23 -22.72
N VAL A 299 18.90 -7.22 -22.31
CA VAL A 299 18.33 -8.30 -21.48
C VAL A 299 17.66 -9.31 -22.41
N LYS A 300 18.20 -10.54 -22.48
CA LYS A 300 17.65 -11.62 -23.29
C LYS A 300 16.38 -12.20 -22.63
N GLY A 301 15.28 -11.45 -22.74
CA GLY A 301 13.98 -11.89 -22.22
C GLY A 301 12.82 -10.91 -22.44
N SER A 302 13.08 -9.68 -22.90
CA SER A 302 12.04 -8.63 -22.92
C SER A 302 11.29 -8.44 -24.25
N GLN A 303 11.35 -9.39 -25.19
CA GLN A 303 10.57 -9.33 -26.45
C GLN A 303 9.49 -10.41 -26.64
N ALA A 304 9.19 -11.23 -25.64
CA ALA A 304 8.03 -12.13 -25.69
C ALA A 304 6.82 -11.47 -25.00
N GLY A 305 6.16 -10.52 -25.66
CA GLY A 305 5.00 -9.87 -25.06
C GLY A 305 4.22 -8.89 -25.95
N GLN A 306 4.34 -8.95 -27.28
CA GLN A 306 3.44 -8.26 -28.20
C GLN A 306 3.27 -9.06 -29.49
N ALA A 307 2.55 -10.19 -29.43
CA ALA A 307 1.83 -10.78 -30.56
C ALA A 307 0.96 -11.93 -30.03
N GLY A 308 -0.37 -11.82 -30.20
CA GLY A 308 -1.30 -12.92 -29.94
C GLY A 308 -2.42 -12.55 -28.97
N GLN A 309 -3.50 -12.02 -29.52
CA GLN A 309 -4.81 -11.93 -28.90
C GLN A 309 -5.54 -13.27 -29.11
N GLU A 310 -6.36 -13.66 -28.12
CA GLU A 310 -7.38 -14.73 -28.14
C GLU A 310 -6.90 -16.19 -27.91
N ASP A 311 -6.95 -16.64 -26.65
CA ASP A 311 -7.99 -17.57 -26.15
C ASP A 311 -7.77 -17.94 -24.67
N GLN A 312 -8.84 -17.90 -23.87
CA GLN A 312 -8.92 -18.37 -22.48
C GLN A 312 -9.01 -19.92 -22.50
N PRO A 313 -8.40 -20.67 -21.55
CA PRO A 313 -9.12 -20.95 -20.31
C PRO A 313 -8.28 -21.22 -19.02
N ASP A 314 -9.01 -21.14 -17.90
CA ASP A 314 -8.82 -21.77 -16.57
C ASP A 314 -7.60 -21.46 -15.69
N LEU A 315 -7.83 -20.57 -14.71
CA LEU A 315 -6.90 -20.11 -13.67
C LEU A 315 -7.20 -20.78 -12.31
N PHE A 316 -6.92 -22.07 -12.18
CA PHE A 316 -6.60 -22.70 -10.89
C PHE A 316 -5.52 -23.77 -11.11
N ALA A 317 -4.26 -23.34 -11.08
CA ALA A 317 -3.13 -24.18 -10.74
C ALA A 317 -2.29 -23.45 -9.68
N GLU A 318 -1.95 -24.21 -8.66
CA GLU A 318 -1.47 -23.79 -7.35
C GLU A 318 -0.23 -22.89 -7.40
N ALA A 319 -0.20 -21.95 -6.45
CA ALA A 319 0.95 -21.13 -6.14
C ALA A 319 2.06 -21.96 -5.48
N THR A 320 2.81 -22.69 -6.31
CA THR A 320 4.14 -23.21 -5.97
C THR A 320 5.14 -22.55 -6.90
N GLN A 321 5.98 -21.68 -6.33
CA GLN A 321 7.30 -21.29 -6.85
C GLN A 321 7.37 -20.94 -8.35
N ASN A 322 6.92 -19.74 -8.72
CA ASN A 322 7.48 -19.05 -9.88
C ASN A 322 8.09 -17.72 -9.43
N LYS A 323 9.13 -17.85 -8.62
CA LYS A 323 10.25 -16.92 -8.62
C LYS A 323 10.86 -17.10 -10.00
N ALA A 324 10.38 -16.34 -10.99
CA ALA A 324 10.98 -16.32 -12.31
C ALA A 324 12.38 -15.75 -12.11
N ASP A 325 13.33 -16.66 -11.93
CA ASP A 325 14.75 -16.40 -11.91
C ASP A 325 15.07 -15.72 -13.24
N LEU A 326 15.19 -14.39 -13.20
CA LEU A 326 15.99 -13.66 -14.18
C LEU A 326 17.39 -14.26 -14.03
N ASN A 327 17.74 -15.17 -14.94
CA ASN A 327 18.99 -15.91 -14.91
C ASN A 327 20.16 -14.96 -14.65
N GLU A 328 21.08 -15.35 -13.77
CA GLU A 328 22.33 -14.62 -13.46
C GLU A 328 23.14 -14.24 -14.73
N THR A 329 22.82 -14.83 -15.88
CA THR A 329 23.49 -14.61 -17.16
C THR A 329 23.16 -13.31 -17.90
N ASP A 330 22.07 -12.61 -17.55
CA ASP A 330 21.62 -11.45 -18.35
C ASP A 330 22.41 -10.16 -18.06
N PHE A 331 23.04 -10.05 -16.88
CA PHE A 331 23.77 -8.83 -16.49
C PHE A 331 25.30 -8.97 -16.59
N ASN A 332 25.81 -10.13 -17.03
CA ASN A 332 27.26 -10.36 -17.16
C ASN A 332 27.95 -9.33 -18.06
N GLU A 333 27.29 -8.90 -19.14
CA GLU A 333 27.82 -7.87 -20.05
C GLU A 333 28.04 -6.55 -19.31
N ILE A 334 27.01 -6.05 -18.59
CA ILE A 334 27.14 -4.77 -17.88
C ILE A 334 28.09 -4.87 -16.68
N GLN A 335 28.17 -6.02 -16.02
CA GLN A 335 29.11 -6.27 -14.93
C GLN A 335 30.56 -6.24 -15.42
N ALA A 336 30.87 -6.88 -16.56
CA ALA A 336 32.19 -6.85 -17.18
C ALA A 336 32.58 -5.44 -17.64
N ARG A 337 31.65 -4.71 -18.26
CA ARG A 337 31.82 -3.30 -18.64
C ARG A 337 32.12 -2.43 -17.42
N ALA A 338 31.39 -2.64 -16.32
CA ALA A 338 31.59 -1.92 -15.07
C ALA A 338 32.95 -2.21 -14.42
N GLU A 339 33.46 -3.44 -14.50
CA GLU A 339 34.79 -3.81 -13.98
C GLU A 339 35.94 -3.10 -14.71
N SER A 340 35.74 -2.83 -16.00
CA SER A 340 36.68 -2.04 -16.82
C SER A 340 36.69 -0.56 -16.45
N VAL A 341 35.54 0.01 -16.09
CA VAL A 341 35.39 1.43 -15.68
C VAL A 341 35.78 1.67 -14.22
N HIS A 342 35.57 0.68 -13.34
CA HIS A 342 35.80 0.83 -11.92
C HIS A 342 37.27 1.17 -11.60
N ASN A 343 37.51 2.25 -10.85
CA ASN A 343 38.83 2.81 -10.51
C ASN A 343 39.64 3.31 -11.72
N SER A 344 39.02 3.48 -12.89
CA SER A 344 39.69 3.98 -14.09
C SER A 344 39.12 5.31 -14.59
N SER A 345 37.90 5.68 -14.17
CA SER A 345 37.22 6.89 -14.64
C SER A 345 37.86 8.21 -14.18
N GLY A 346 38.45 8.25 -12.98
CA GLY A 346 38.96 9.48 -12.37
C GLY A 346 37.86 10.40 -11.81
N ASP A 347 36.60 9.97 -11.84
CA ASP A 347 35.45 10.64 -11.25
C ASP A 347 34.81 9.71 -10.21
N PHE A 348 34.81 10.14 -8.95
CA PHE A 348 34.27 9.36 -7.84
C PHE A 348 32.81 8.94 -8.05
N ARG A 349 31.98 9.77 -8.71
CA ARG A 349 30.56 9.42 -8.97
C ARG A 349 30.45 8.33 -10.02
N ILE A 350 31.29 8.37 -11.06
CA ILE A 350 31.31 7.35 -12.11
C ILE A 350 31.89 6.03 -11.57
N ASP A 351 32.94 6.09 -10.75
CA ASP A 351 33.47 4.91 -10.06
C ASP A 351 32.46 4.30 -9.09
N ALA A 352 31.66 5.14 -8.42
CA ALA A 352 30.57 4.70 -7.55
C ALA A 352 29.39 4.08 -8.32
N LEU A 353 29.09 4.56 -9.53
CA LEU A 353 28.14 3.91 -10.44
C LEU A 353 28.69 2.56 -10.91
N ALA A 354 29.94 2.51 -11.37
CA ALA A 354 30.60 1.28 -11.81
C ALA A 354 30.68 0.22 -10.69
N ALA A 355 30.96 0.63 -9.45
CA ALA A 355 30.96 -0.27 -8.30
C ALA A 355 29.59 -0.92 -8.04
N ARG A 356 28.50 -0.19 -8.25
CA ARG A 356 27.12 -0.70 -8.14
C ARG A 356 26.76 -1.61 -9.33
N LEU A 357 27.09 -1.18 -10.55
CA LEU A 357 26.83 -1.96 -11.77
C LEU A 357 27.59 -3.30 -11.79
N LYS A 358 28.79 -3.36 -11.19
CA LYS A 358 29.58 -4.58 -11.04
C LYS A 358 28.83 -5.70 -10.29
N ASN A 359 27.97 -5.34 -9.34
CA ASN A 359 27.21 -6.29 -8.53
C ASN A 359 25.70 -6.28 -8.86
N TYR A 360 25.31 -5.62 -9.97
CA TYR A 360 23.91 -5.41 -10.30
C TYR A 360 23.23 -6.71 -10.71
N ARG A 361 22.14 -7.06 -10.03
CA ARG A 361 21.34 -8.27 -10.29
C ARG A 361 19.93 -7.95 -10.81
N GLY A 362 19.63 -6.67 -11.05
CA GLY A 362 18.31 -6.23 -11.51
C GLY A 362 17.25 -6.17 -10.40
N THR A 363 17.65 -6.31 -9.13
CA THR A 363 16.74 -6.22 -7.98
C THR A 363 16.31 -4.77 -7.74
N GLN A 364 15.21 -4.59 -7.00
CA GLN A 364 14.76 -3.27 -6.60
C GLN A 364 15.81 -2.52 -5.77
N GLN A 365 16.49 -3.22 -4.85
CA GLN A 365 17.52 -2.63 -4.00
C GLN A 365 18.74 -2.14 -4.82
N ASP A 366 19.15 -2.90 -5.84
CA ASP A 366 20.25 -2.48 -6.72
C ASP A 366 19.89 -1.20 -7.47
N LEU A 367 18.67 -1.14 -8.00
CA LEU A 367 18.16 0.02 -8.72
C LEU A 367 18.06 1.24 -7.80
N GLU A 368 17.45 1.10 -6.61
CA GLU A 368 17.35 2.16 -5.63
C GLU A 368 18.73 2.68 -5.19
N GLY A 369 19.73 1.80 -5.10
CA GLY A 369 21.11 2.18 -4.82
C GLY A 369 21.73 3.07 -5.91
N ILE A 370 21.47 2.79 -7.18
CA ILE A 370 21.92 3.60 -8.33
C ILE A 370 21.15 4.92 -8.38
N LEU A 371 19.83 4.86 -8.20
CA LEU A 371 18.97 6.03 -8.21
C LEU A 371 19.30 6.99 -7.07
N GLY A 372 19.59 6.46 -5.88
CA GLY A 372 20.02 7.27 -4.74
C GLY A 372 21.35 7.99 -4.99
N LEU A 373 22.26 7.40 -5.77
CA LEU A 373 23.48 8.06 -6.23
C LEU A 373 23.17 9.20 -7.23
N ALA A 374 22.23 8.98 -8.14
CA ALA A 374 21.81 9.99 -9.11
C ALA A 374 21.16 11.21 -8.42
N ALA A 375 20.22 10.98 -7.51
CA ALA A 375 19.56 12.05 -6.76
C ALA A 375 20.42 12.66 -5.64
N ASN A 376 21.52 12.00 -5.26
CA ASN A 376 22.28 12.27 -4.03
C ASN A 376 21.40 12.26 -2.76
N LYS A 377 20.46 11.31 -2.72
CA LYS A 377 19.45 11.17 -1.66
C LYS A 377 18.83 9.77 -1.69
N PRO A 378 18.67 9.08 -0.55
CA PRO A 378 17.99 7.78 -0.52
C PRO A 378 16.56 7.84 -1.08
N THR A 379 16.14 6.81 -1.80
CA THR A 379 14.83 6.74 -2.48
C THR A 379 13.64 6.82 -1.52
N TYR A 380 13.80 6.37 -0.28
CA TYR A 380 12.75 6.48 0.74
C TYR A 380 12.44 7.93 1.16
N ASP A 381 13.34 8.89 0.94
CA ASP A 381 13.10 10.30 1.30
C ASP A 381 12.62 11.15 0.10
N TRP A 382 12.39 10.54 -1.06
CA TRP A 382 12.16 11.26 -2.30
C TRP A 382 10.85 12.04 -2.33
N ILE A 383 10.89 13.17 -3.05
CA ILE A 383 9.72 13.90 -3.54
C ILE A 383 9.76 13.94 -5.07
N ASP A 384 8.70 14.45 -5.72
CA ASP A 384 8.62 14.49 -7.19
C ASP A 384 9.82 15.20 -7.84
N LYS A 385 10.31 16.28 -7.23
CA LYS A 385 11.53 16.97 -7.70
C LYS A 385 12.78 16.09 -7.65
N ASP A 386 12.87 15.17 -6.70
CA ASP A 386 14.01 14.25 -6.60
C ASP A 386 13.93 13.21 -7.73
N VAL A 387 12.73 12.78 -8.14
CA VAL A 387 12.54 11.89 -9.30
C VAL A 387 12.99 12.59 -10.59
N GLU A 388 12.59 13.84 -10.80
CA GLU A 388 13.03 14.65 -11.94
C GLU A 388 14.56 14.82 -11.95
N ARG A 389 15.14 15.17 -10.80
CA ARG A 389 16.59 15.29 -10.65
C ARG A 389 17.31 13.98 -10.92
N ALA A 390 16.81 12.88 -10.37
CA ALA A 390 17.37 11.54 -10.58
C ALA A 390 17.38 11.19 -12.05
N THR A 391 16.31 11.49 -12.79
CA THR A 391 16.20 11.22 -14.23
C THR A 391 17.32 11.90 -15.02
N ILE A 392 17.55 13.20 -14.77
CA ILE A 392 18.59 13.99 -15.46
C ILE A 392 19.99 13.53 -15.06
N GLU A 393 20.22 13.37 -13.75
CA GLU A 393 21.53 12.96 -13.23
C GLU A 393 21.89 11.52 -13.62
N LEU A 394 20.90 10.63 -13.73
CA LEU A 394 21.10 9.27 -14.21
C LEU A 394 21.64 9.28 -15.65
N ALA A 395 21.05 10.08 -16.54
CA ALA A 395 21.56 10.22 -17.90
C ALA A 395 22.99 10.80 -17.92
N SER A 396 23.28 11.78 -17.07
CA SER A 396 24.63 12.34 -16.93
C SER A 396 25.66 11.28 -16.48
N LEU A 397 25.33 10.51 -15.45
CA LEU A 397 26.17 9.41 -14.95
C LEU A 397 26.38 8.32 -16.02
N CYS A 398 25.34 7.94 -16.74
CA CYS A 398 25.44 6.96 -17.83
C CYS A 398 26.35 7.44 -18.97
N ARG A 399 26.27 8.73 -19.34
CA ARG A 399 27.18 9.32 -20.34
C ARG A 399 28.62 9.37 -19.84
N GLY A 400 28.82 9.76 -18.59
CA GLY A 400 30.15 9.74 -17.96
C GLY A 400 30.75 8.33 -17.90
N PHE A 401 29.92 7.32 -17.60
CA PHE A 401 30.31 5.91 -17.65
C PHE A 401 30.73 5.48 -19.06
N LYS A 402 29.91 5.73 -20.08
CA LYS A 402 30.23 5.41 -21.49
C LYS A 402 31.54 6.08 -21.93
N ARG A 403 31.76 7.34 -21.54
CA ARG A 403 33.01 8.06 -21.81
C ARG A 403 34.21 7.42 -21.10
N ALA A 404 34.07 7.08 -19.82
CA ALA A 404 35.15 6.43 -19.07
C ALA A 404 35.47 5.04 -19.63
N GLU A 405 34.46 4.30 -20.10
CA GLU A 405 34.60 3.00 -20.76
C GLU A 405 35.47 3.12 -22.03
N LEU A 406 35.20 4.11 -22.88
CA LEU A 406 36.01 4.37 -24.09
C LEU A 406 37.50 4.57 -23.79
N PHE A 407 37.83 5.26 -22.70
CA PHE A 407 39.21 5.59 -22.33
C PHE A 407 39.88 4.54 -21.43
N SER A 408 39.21 3.42 -21.11
CA SER A 408 39.77 2.41 -20.20
C SER A 408 41.08 1.79 -20.73
N HIS A 409 41.23 1.71 -22.05
CA HIS A 409 42.43 1.22 -22.73
C HIS A 409 43.68 2.06 -22.44
N LEU A 410 43.53 3.37 -22.18
CA LEU A 410 44.65 4.25 -21.82
C LEU A 410 45.27 3.88 -20.46
N LYS A 411 44.54 3.14 -19.62
CA LYS A 411 45.01 2.63 -18.32
C LYS A 411 45.30 1.13 -18.32
N GLY A 412 45.46 0.52 -19.51
CA GLY A 412 45.80 -0.90 -19.66
C GLY A 412 44.65 -1.87 -19.36
N LYS A 413 43.40 -1.38 -19.26
CA LYS A 413 42.20 -2.21 -19.13
C LYS A 413 41.56 -2.47 -20.49
N LYS A 414 40.79 -3.55 -20.62
CA LYS A 414 40.04 -3.84 -21.85
C LYS A 414 38.93 -2.79 -22.02
N SER A 415 38.81 -2.21 -23.20
CA SER A 415 37.64 -1.41 -23.56
C SER A 415 36.61 -2.33 -24.21
N HIS A 416 35.37 -2.27 -23.74
CA HIS A 416 34.24 -2.97 -24.34
C HIS A 416 33.43 -2.07 -25.29
N ARG A 417 33.85 -0.81 -25.44
CA ARG A 417 33.27 0.17 -26.35
C ARG A 417 34.34 0.68 -27.31
N HIS A 418 34.02 0.70 -28.60
CA HIS A 418 34.90 1.16 -29.65
C HIS A 418 34.34 2.44 -30.27
N SER A 419 35.22 3.39 -30.62
CA SER A 419 34.85 4.60 -31.36
C SER A 419 35.55 4.60 -32.72
N VAL A 420 34.80 4.90 -33.77
CA VAL A 420 35.29 5.00 -35.14
C VAL A 420 34.90 6.35 -35.70
N ALA A 421 35.88 7.04 -36.29
CA ALA A 421 35.66 8.24 -37.09
C ALA A 421 35.91 7.90 -38.56
N VAL A 422 34.92 8.18 -39.41
CA VAL A 422 35.05 8.09 -40.87
C VAL A 422 35.04 9.50 -41.42
N ILE A 423 36.10 9.84 -42.15
CA ILE A 423 36.25 11.12 -42.83
C ILE A 423 36.38 10.82 -44.32
N SER A 424 35.42 11.29 -45.11
CA SER A 424 35.46 11.21 -46.58
C SER A 424 35.39 12.59 -47.21
N SER A 425 36.11 12.77 -48.32
CA SER A 425 36.00 13.92 -49.20
C SER A 425 36.12 13.40 -50.62
N PHE A 426 35.10 13.66 -51.45
CA PHE A 426 35.06 13.21 -52.84
C PHE A 426 34.68 14.36 -53.78
N ALA A 427 35.29 14.36 -54.96
CA ALA A 427 34.94 15.19 -56.13
C ALA A 427 35.10 16.72 -55.98
N GLY A 428 36.17 17.21 -55.34
CA GLY A 428 36.56 18.62 -55.45
C GLY A 428 35.59 19.61 -54.80
N GLU A 429 34.65 19.12 -54.00
CA GLU A 429 33.93 19.92 -53.02
C GLU A 429 34.81 20.03 -51.76
N ASP A 430 35.00 21.24 -51.23
CA ASP A 430 35.68 21.47 -49.94
C ASP A 430 34.89 20.90 -48.73
N ALA A 431 33.80 20.16 -48.98
CA ALA A 431 32.97 19.53 -47.97
C ALA A 431 33.64 18.25 -47.43
N ILE A 432 34.13 18.35 -46.20
CA ILE A 432 34.56 17.18 -45.42
C ILE A 432 33.31 16.54 -44.81
N ASN A 433 33.00 15.31 -45.21
CA ASN A 433 31.98 14.49 -44.58
C ASN A 433 32.61 13.70 -43.43
N GLU A 434 32.37 14.16 -42.21
CA GLU A 434 32.80 13.47 -40.99
C GLU A 434 31.61 12.81 -40.30
N ALA A 435 31.82 11.58 -39.82
CA ALA A 435 30.93 10.91 -38.90
C ALA A 435 31.74 10.14 -37.86
N SER A 436 31.41 10.37 -36.59
CA SER A 436 31.89 9.59 -35.46
C SER A 436 30.76 8.71 -34.94
N PHE A 437 31.00 7.41 -34.78
CA PHE A 437 30.05 6.49 -34.18
C PHE A 437 30.75 5.53 -33.22
N GLU A 438 29.96 4.91 -32.35
CA GLU A 438 30.42 3.97 -31.34
C GLU A 438 29.67 2.65 -31.45
N PHE A 439 30.35 1.55 -31.15
CA PHE A 439 29.74 0.21 -31.08
C PHE A 439 30.30 -0.58 -29.91
N LEU A 440 29.56 -1.60 -29.46
CA LEU A 440 29.94 -2.46 -28.34
C LEU A 440 30.75 -3.66 -28.84
N GLU A 441 31.57 -4.26 -27.98
CA GLU A 441 32.28 -5.51 -28.30
C GLU A 441 31.31 -6.65 -28.67
N SER A 442 30.09 -6.65 -28.12
CA SER A 442 29.03 -7.59 -28.46
C SER A 442 28.55 -7.47 -29.91
N ASP A 443 28.72 -6.30 -30.56
CA ASP A 443 28.39 -6.08 -31.96
C ASP A 443 29.44 -6.68 -32.92
N GLN A 444 30.62 -7.06 -32.42
CA GLN A 444 31.75 -7.50 -33.25
C GLN A 444 31.41 -8.71 -34.13
N ALA A 445 30.61 -9.66 -33.62
CA ALA A 445 30.19 -10.82 -34.40
C ALA A 445 29.31 -10.44 -35.61
N ALA A 446 28.40 -9.47 -35.43
CA ALA A 446 27.56 -8.96 -36.51
C ALA A 446 28.38 -8.15 -37.53
N ILE A 447 29.34 -7.35 -37.04
CA ILE A 447 30.29 -6.61 -37.88
C ILE A 447 31.14 -7.58 -38.71
N ASP A 448 31.66 -8.65 -38.11
CA ASP A 448 32.45 -9.67 -38.80
C ASP A 448 31.63 -10.42 -39.86
N GLN A 449 30.35 -10.65 -39.61
CA GLN A 449 29.44 -11.24 -40.60
C GLN A 449 29.21 -10.29 -41.78
N LEU A 450 28.94 -9.01 -41.52
CA LEU A 450 28.81 -7.97 -42.56
C LEU A 450 30.10 -7.83 -43.37
N LYS A 451 31.26 -7.87 -42.70
CA LYS A 451 32.58 -7.83 -43.34
C LYS A 451 32.76 -9.02 -44.29
N LYS A 452 32.42 -10.25 -43.86
CA LYS A 452 32.49 -11.45 -44.72
C LYS A 452 31.59 -11.34 -45.94
N THR A 453 30.36 -10.82 -45.78
CA THR A 453 29.43 -10.64 -46.89
C THR A 453 29.93 -9.58 -47.88
N LEU A 454 30.43 -8.44 -47.38
CA LEU A 454 31.03 -7.39 -48.21
C LEU A 454 32.24 -7.91 -48.98
N ASP A 455 33.16 -8.59 -48.29
CA ASP A 455 34.36 -9.16 -48.89
C ASP A 455 34.01 -10.20 -49.98
N HIS A 456 33.06 -11.09 -49.72
CA HIS A 456 32.58 -12.05 -50.72
C HIS A 456 31.96 -11.37 -51.96
N THR A 457 31.11 -10.35 -51.77
CA THR A 457 30.46 -9.63 -52.88
C THR A 457 31.47 -8.81 -53.67
N LEU A 458 32.42 -8.14 -53.00
CA LEU A 458 33.48 -7.37 -53.66
C LEU A 458 34.40 -8.29 -54.46
N ASN A 459 34.87 -9.39 -53.90
CA ASN A 459 35.73 -10.36 -54.61
C ASN A 459 35.00 -10.97 -55.83
N LYS A 460 33.71 -11.30 -55.72
CA LYS A 460 32.90 -11.78 -56.86
C LYS A 460 32.73 -10.75 -57.98
N ALA A 461 32.66 -9.46 -57.64
CA ALA A 461 32.57 -8.38 -58.62
C ALA A 461 33.91 -8.15 -59.33
N LEU A 462 35.01 -8.29 -58.58
CA LEU A 462 36.37 -8.14 -59.08
C LEU A 462 36.82 -9.31 -60.00
N ASP A 463 36.36 -10.54 -59.74
CA ASP A 463 36.66 -11.71 -60.56
C ASP A 463 36.02 -11.70 -61.96
N LYS A 464 35.03 -10.81 -62.20
CA LYS A 464 34.29 -10.72 -63.48
C LYS A 464 34.82 -9.66 -64.45
N GLY A 465 35.82 -8.85 -64.05
CA GLY A 465 36.36 -7.75 -64.85
C GLY A 465 37.83 -7.94 -65.24
N SER A 466 38.17 -7.74 -66.52
CA SER A 466 39.55 -7.84 -67.03
C SER A 466 40.54 -6.92 -66.28
N ASN A 467 41.65 -7.52 -65.80
CA ASN A 467 43.02 -7.03 -65.54
C ASN A 467 43.35 -5.60 -65.04
N ASN A 468 42.40 -4.69 -64.82
CA ASN A 468 42.67 -3.32 -64.33
C ASN A 468 41.73 -2.82 -63.21
N GLN A 469 40.74 -3.62 -62.79
CA GLN A 469 39.78 -3.25 -61.74
C GLN A 469 40.13 -3.76 -60.32
N ASN A 470 41.18 -4.57 -60.18
CA ASN A 470 41.62 -5.16 -58.91
C ASN A 470 42.53 -4.23 -58.08
N ARG A 471 42.28 -2.93 -58.14
CA ARG A 471 43.04 -1.93 -57.38
C ARG A 471 42.42 -1.75 -55.99
N PRO A 472 43.13 -2.06 -54.90
CA PRO A 472 42.64 -1.83 -53.53
C PRO A 472 42.12 -0.40 -53.33
N GLU A 473 42.71 0.56 -54.03
CA GLU A 473 42.32 1.97 -54.01
C GLU A 473 40.89 2.20 -54.53
N LEU A 474 40.43 1.46 -55.54
CA LEU A 474 39.07 1.57 -56.08
C LEU A 474 38.03 0.94 -55.13
N VAL A 475 38.40 -0.16 -54.48
CA VAL A 475 37.57 -0.80 -53.45
C VAL A 475 37.41 0.11 -52.25
N LEU A 476 38.52 0.71 -51.78
CA LEU A 476 38.49 1.68 -50.69
C LEU A 476 37.68 2.93 -51.05
N ALA A 477 37.81 3.45 -52.27
CA ALA A 477 36.99 4.56 -52.75
C ALA A 477 35.49 4.22 -52.79
N ALA A 478 35.13 3.03 -53.26
CA ALA A 478 33.74 2.57 -53.29
C ALA A 478 33.16 2.38 -51.88
N LEU A 479 33.93 1.81 -50.95
CA LEU A 479 33.52 1.67 -49.54
C LEU A 479 33.35 3.03 -48.86
N ALA A 480 34.24 3.97 -49.14
CA ALA A 480 34.14 5.32 -48.61
C ALA A 480 32.94 6.10 -49.20
N GLN A 481 32.62 5.96 -50.49
CA GLN A 481 31.38 6.53 -51.06
C GLN A 481 30.11 5.86 -50.51
N LEU A 482 30.13 4.53 -50.34
CA LEU A 482 29.05 3.81 -49.67
C LEU A 482 28.87 4.29 -48.22
N SER A 483 29.97 4.63 -47.55
CA SER A 483 29.91 5.15 -46.18
C SER A 483 29.12 6.45 -46.10
N GLU A 484 29.18 7.35 -47.10
CA GLU A 484 28.39 8.59 -47.11
C GLU A 484 26.88 8.36 -47.04
N ILE A 485 26.38 7.29 -47.69
CA ILE A 485 24.96 6.91 -47.63
C ILE A 485 24.58 6.52 -46.20
N TYR A 486 25.44 5.76 -45.51
CA TYR A 486 25.18 5.34 -44.13
C TYR A 486 25.41 6.47 -43.13
N ILE A 487 26.34 7.38 -43.39
CA ILE A 487 26.56 8.60 -42.61
C ILE A 487 25.30 9.49 -42.66
N ASN A 488 24.71 9.67 -43.84
CA ASN A 488 23.47 10.44 -43.96
C ASN A 488 22.31 9.76 -43.23
N LYS A 489 22.18 8.43 -43.32
CA LYS A 489 21.20 7.67 -42.52
C LYS A 489 21.42 7.77 -41.01
N LEU A 490 22.66 7.93 -40.56
CA LEU A 490 22.98 8.16 -39.15
C LEU A 490 22.61 9.56 -38.70
N LYS A 491 22.73 10.57 -39.57
CA LYS A 491 22.32 11.97 -39.29
C LYS A 491 20.80 12.17 -39.28
N GLU A 492 20.05 11.29 -39.93
CA GLU A 492 18.57 11.30 -39.97
C GLU A 492 17.91 10.63 -38.75
N LYS A 493 18.68 9.88 -37.94
CA LYS A 493 18.24 9.28 -36.67
C LYS A 493 18.53 10.19 -35.49
#